data_AF-A0A8T1WD51-F1
#
_entry.id   AF-A0A8T1WD51-F1
#
_cell.length_a   1.000
_cell.length_b   1.000
_cell.length_c   1.000
_cell.angle_alpha   90.00
_cell.angle_beta   90.00
_cell.angle_gamma   90.00
#
_symmetry.space_group_name_H-M   'P 1'
#
loop_
_entity.id
_entity.type
_entity.pdbx_description
1 polymer ?
#
loop_
_entity_poly.entity_id
_entity_poly.type
_entity_poly.pdbx_seq_one_letter_code
_entity_poly.pdbx_strand_id
1 'polypeptide(L)'
;MKNSLSWLFAATLLATASLVSTAQNVADATASPIAPITEASEQIAVAACGPRIRKPWELLLPVEKDVYLRAIARSMDDGYYIKFVEIHTEQMTTAEAHNTCMFIYWHRVLLLGFENMLRSYGGEFSCITVPYWNYVDDTQRYLMGGCSSMEDCSLLLREFGGSLNGYGRSVTINGSPIGGTCVVTPPLNHFCEATHLRGGSCAHCVPRGDWLSSPFPPTTSVSSLARQLFATPTIAGVVANLELGVHDTVHSALSGAMGFLEAPADPIFFSHHATIDLLHSIYYKCVVGNTVPIPLAQKLTDPRVYTECPRRQPLPVNAIDRNILIPQSNVLLRTGEEGMNPTSVFSQFNMLDPFFAALPSEYLSLSDIRDIGVFSYNYEMTGLLAEMFTTCPGAGVGRQLESSSNSTEGKHSFVEAVIVPSNKTVATWYSEALAAASNSSSVESAMVDASQDSLDAVEDVEKMTCMFYDECRGGVHDFSDNFRQSFHANGSSPCTSILANIKSGRDHIRTPNWRSIFLRHMKCDDA
;
A
#
# COMPACT_ATOMS: atom_id res chain seq x y z
N MET A 1 92.50 28.93 -17.26
CA MET A 1 93.25 29.90 -16.44
C MET A 1 92.27 30.86 -15.78
N LYS A 2 92.68 31.35 -14.62
CA LYS A 2 91.92 32.05 -13.56
C LYS A 2 91.24 33.37 -13.98
N ASN A 3 90.16 33.69 -13.24
CA ASN A 3 89.57 34.99 -12.87
C ASN A 3 88.98 35.84 -14.04
N SER A 4 87.84 36.53 -13.94
CA SER A 4 87.37 37.39 -12.84
C SER A 4 85.87 37.77 -13.01
N LEU A 5 85.18 37.97 -11.88
CA LEU A 5 84.02 38.85 -11.58
C LEU A 5 83.80 40.05 -12.56
N SER A 6 82.61 40.56 -12.93
CA SER A 6 81.41 40.88 -12.13
C SER A 6 80.24 41.50 -12.97
N TRP A 7 78.99 41.14 -12.61
CA TRP A 7 77.76 41.97 -12.46
C TRP A 7 76.97 42.50 -13.67
N LEU A 8 75.71 42.03 -13.80
CA LEU A 8 74.45 42.81 -13.78
C LEU A 8 73.28 41.85 -14.09
N PHE A 9 72.54 41.40 -13.07
CA PHE A 9 71.23 40.76 -13.26
C PHE A 9 70.16 41.59 -12.54
N ALA A 10 69.20 42.05 -13.34
CA ALA A 10 68.04 42.79 -12.89
C ALA A 10 67.14 41.90 -12.00
N ALA A 11 66.81 42.41 -10.82
CA ALA A 11 65.85 41.79 -9.92
C ALA A 11 64.42 42.05 -10.44
N THR A 12 63.76 41.02 -10.96
CA THR A 12 62.30 41.01 -11.12
C THR A 12 61.66 40.68 -9.78
N LEU A 13 61.00 41.67 -9.16
CA LEU A 13 60.04 41.45 -8.08
C LEU A 13 58.86 40.63 -8.64
N LEU A 14 58.76 39.37 -8.24
CA LEU A 14 57.50 38.61 -8.27
C LEU A 14 56.94 38.62 -6.86
N ALA A 15 55.86 39.38 -6.65
CA ALA A 15 55.12 39.36 -5.41
C ALA A 15 54.48 37.97 -5.22
N THR A 16 54.96 37.23 -4.24
CA THR A 16 54.31 36.01 -3.75
C THR A 16 53.06 36.42 -2.96
N ALA A 17 51.89 36.35 -3.58
CA ALA A 17 50.63 36.42 -2.87
C ALA A 17 50.43 35.10 -2.11
N SER A 18 50.78 35.09 -0.83
CA SER A 18 50.35 34.08 0.12
C SER A 18 48.83 34.21 0.32
N LEU A 19 48.06 33.39 -0.39
CA LEU A 19 46.64 33.18 -0.08
C LEU A 19 46.56 32.40 1.23
N VAL A 20 46.36 33.13 2.32
CA VAL A 20 45.84 32.58 3.57
C VAL A 20 44.43 32.08 3.25
N SER A 21 44.29 30.77 3.06
CA SER A 21 43.00 30.10 3.10
C SER A 21 42.47 30.26 4.53
N THR A 22 41.61 31.26 4.74
CA THR A 22 40.76 31.31 5.92
C THR A 22 39.88 30.08 5.87
N ALA A 23 40.05 29.19 6.86
CA ALA A 23 39.11 28.12 7.13
C ALA A 23 37.71 28.75 7.28
N GLN A 24 36.90 28.66 6.23
CA GLN A 24 35.47 28.84 6.35
C GLN A 24 34.97 27.64 7.13
N ASN A 25 34.45 27.91 8.33
CA ASN A 25 33.60 26.99 9.06
C ASN A 25 32.62 26.35 8.07
N VAL A 26 32.77 25.04 7.86
CA VAL A 26 31.72 24.20 7.31
C VAL A 26 30.63 24.15 8.37
N ALA A 27 29.78 25.17 8.36
CA ALA A 27 28.48 25.09 9.00
C ALA A 27 27.68 24.01 8.27
N ASP A 28 26.95 23.22 9.06
CA ASP A 28 26.01 22.20 8.61
C ASP A 28 25.40 22.50 7.24
N ALA A 29 25.46 21.51 6.35
CA ALA A 29 24.61 21.46 5.19
C ALA A 29 23.16 21.31 5.69
N THR A 30 22.53 22.42 6.01
CA THR A 30 21.09 22.48 6.22
C THR A 30 20.44 22.02 4.92
N ALA A 31 19.63 20.96 5.00
CA ALA A 31 18.79 20.49 3.91
C ALA A 31 18.11 21.71 3.25
N SER A 32 18.14 21.79 1.92
CA SER A 32 17.33 22.79 1.21
C SER A 32 15.91 22.70 1.74
N PRO A 33 15.29 23.81 2.17
CA PRO A 33 13.97 23.76 2.77
C PRO A 33 13.02 23.16 1.75
N ILE A 34 12.52 21.97 2.06
CA ILE A 34 11.54 21.30 1.24
C ILE A 34 10.31 22.22 1.14
N ALA A 35 9.87 22.49 -0.08
CA ALA A 35 8.74 23.39 -0.30
C ALA A 35 7.45 22.70 0.15
N PRO A 36 6.55 23.39 0.89
CA PRO A 36 5.24 22.85 1.21
C PRO A 36 4.46 22.48 -0.04
N ILE A 37 3.77 21.34 0.02
CA ILE A 37 2.78 20.97 -0.98
C ILE A 37 1.52 21.79 -0.71
N THR A 38 1.26 22.73 -1.61
CA THR A 38 0.06 23.57 -1.64
C THR A 38 -0.83 23.19 -2.81
N GLU A 39 -2.08 23.65 -2.79
CA GLU A 39 -2.96 23.46 -3.96
C GLU A 39 -2.36 24.07 -5.24
N ALA A 40 -1.69 25.22 -5.13
CA ALA A 40 -1.05 25.88 -6.25
C ALA A 40 0.13 25.08 -6.81
N SER A 41 1.01 24.55 -5.95
CA SER A 41 2.11 23.69 -6.41
C SER A 41 1.59 22.39 -7.01
N GLU A 42 0.49 21.84 -6.48
CA GLU A 42 -0.11 20.63 -7.05
C GLU A 42 -0.74 20.90 -8.42
N GLN A 43 -1.42 22.04 -8.60
CA GLN A 43 -1.94 22.44 -9.92
C GLN A 43 -0.82 22.58 -10.96
N ILE A 44 0.34 23.13 -10.56
CA ILE A 44 1.52 23.21 -11.42
C ILE A 44 2.05 21.79 -11.75
N ALA A 45 2.12 20.91 -10.76
CA ALA A 45 2.55 19.52 -10.97
C ALA A 45 1.59 18.77 -11.88
N VAL A 46 0.27 18.93 -11.73
CA VAL A 46 -0.73 18.33 -12.62
C VAL A 46 -0.60 18.86 -14.05
N ALA A 47 -0.30 20.15 -14.23
CA ALA A 47 -0.05 20.72 -15.55
C ALA A 47 1.22 20.16 -16.22
N ALA A 48 2.22 19.76 -15.44
CA ALA A 48 3.50 19.23 -15.94
C ALA A 48 3.48 17.70 -16.12
N CYS A 49 2.88 16.97 -15.18
CA CYS A 49 2.92 15.51 -15.09
C CYS A 49 1.64 14.83 -15.61
N GLY A 50 0.55 15.59 -15.76
CA GLY A 50 -0.79 15.02 -15.87
C GLY A 50 -1.38 14.66 -14.50
N PRO A 51 -2.59 14.05 -14.46
CA PRO A 51 -3.20 13.63 -13.21
C PRO A 51 -2.38 12.54 -12.53
N ARG A 52 -2.52 12.42 -11.20
CA ARG A 52 -1.88 11.36 -10.42
C ARG A 52 -2.49 10.01 -10.81
N ILE A 53 -1.68 9.13 -11.40
CA ILE A 53 -2.05 7.75 -11.73
C ILE A 53 -1.05 6.80 -11.06
N ARG A 54 -1.51 6.03 -10.07
CA ARG A 54 -0.72 5.00 -9.40
C ARG A 54 -0.65 3.75 -10.28
N LYS A 55 0.57 3.31 -10.60
CA LYS A 55 0.84 2.16 -11.46
C LYS A 55 1.28 0.94 -10.66
N PRO A 56 1.08 -0.29 -11.18
CA PRO A 56 1.74 -1.45 -10.60
C PRO A 56 3.24 -1.29 -10.80
N TRP A 57 4.03 -1.73 -9.82
CA TRP A 57 5.49 -1.66 -9.90
C TRP A 57 6.05 -2.25 -11.20
N GLU A 58 5.43 -3.31 -11.71
CA GLU A 58 5.83 -4.02 -12.92
C GLU A 58 5.68 -3.19 -14.20
N LEU A 59 4.82 -2.16 -14.21
CA LEU A 59 4.61 -1.27 -15.35
C LEU A 59 5.34 0.07 -15.23
N LEU A 60 6.02 0.34 -14.10
CA LEU A 60 6.93 1.47 -14.02
C LEU A 60 8.10 1.29 -14.97
N LEU A 61 8.44 2.35 -15.70
CA LEU A 61 9.67 2.44 -16.47
C LEU A 61 10.88 2.33 -15.54
N PRO A 62 12.04 1.83 -16.03
CA PRO A 62 13.26 1.75 -15.22
C PRO A 62 13.65 3.08 -14.57
N VAL A 63 13.43 4.21 -15.26
CA VAL A 63 13.68 5.55 -14.72
C VAL A 63 12.68 5.94 -13.62
N GLU A 64 11.40 5.56 -13.75
CA GLU A 64 10.39 5.81 -12.70
C GLU A 64 10.73 5.04 -11.42
N LYS A 65 11.17 3.78 -11.57
CA LYS A 65 11.64 2.94 -10.44
C LYS A 65 12.85 3.54 -9.75
N ASP A 66 13.87 3.93 -10.52
CA ASP A 66 15.08 4.57 -9.98
C ASP A 66 14.76 5.87 -9.21
N VAL A 67 13.95 6.74 -9.80
CA VAL A 67 13.50 8.00 -9.16
C VAL A 67 12.75 7.71 -7.85
N TYR A 68 11.86 6.72 -7.82
CA TYR A 68 11.11 6.35 -6.62
C TYR A 68 12.02 5.82 -5.50
N LEU A 69 12.93 4.89 -5.80
CA LEU A 69 13.86 4.33 -4.80
C LEU A 69 14.83 5.39 -4.28
N ARG A 70 15.31 6.30 -5.13
CA ARG A 70 16.15 7.43 -4.69
C ARG A 70 15.39 8.42 -3.81
N ALA A 71 14.12 8.68 -4.10
CA ALA A 71 13.29 9.53 -3.25
C ALA A 71 13.08 8.90 -1.86
N ILE A 72 12.87 7.58 -1.78
CA ILE A 72 12.80 6.86 -0.50
C ILE A 72 14.12 6.97 0.25
N ALA A 73 15.24 6.65 -0.38
CA ALA A 73 16.57 6.75 0.24
C ALA A 73 16.82 8.16 0.80
N ARG A 74 16.51 9.19 0.01
CA ARG A 74 16.61 10.59 0.44
C ARG A 74 15.70 10.91 1.64
N SER A 75 14.46 10.42 1.64
CA SER A 75 13.55 10.61 2.79
C SER A 75 14.03 9.94 4.08
N MET A 76 14.77 8.83 3.96
CA MET A 76 15.40 8.17 5.10
C MET A 76 16.59 9.00 5.61
N ASP A 77 17.45 9.50 4.71
CA ASP A 77 18.59 10.35 5.04
C ASP A 77 18.16 11.67 5.72
N ASP A 78 17.08 12.29 5.23
CA ASP A 78 16.53 13.54 5.76
C ASP A 78 15.74 13.33 7.07
N GLY A 79 15.50 12.08 7.48
CA GLY A 79 14.77 11.73 8.70
C GLY A 79 13.25 11.91 8.62
N TYR A 80 12.69 12.10 7.43
CA TYR A 80 11.23 12.14 7.23
C TYR A 80 10.61 10.75 7.26
N TYR A 81 11.33 9.74 6.75
CA TYR A 81 10.79 8.38 6.61
C TYR A 81 10.42 7.75 7.97
N ILE A 82 11.30 7.87 8.97
CA ILE A 82 11.05 7.34 10.32
C ILE A 82 9.79 7.93 10.96
N LYS A 83 9.37 9.13 10.56
CA LYS A 83 8.12 9.74 11.05
C LYS A 83 6.87 8.99 10.62
N PHE A 84 6.89 8.30 9.48
CA PHE A 84 5.76 7.45 9.07
C PHE A 84 5.68 6.16 9.90
N VAL A 85 6.81 5.66 10.42
CA VAL A 85 6.86 4.57 11.39
C VAL A 85 6.29 5.04 12.73
N GLU A 86 6.71 6.21 13.21
CA GLU A 86 6.19 6.83 14.43
C GLU A 86 4.68 7.08 14.36
N ILE A 87 4.18 7.53 13.20
CA ILE A 87 2.75 7.64 12.96
C ILE A 87 2.11 6.27 13.16
N HIS A 88 2.48 5.25 12.41
CA HIS A 88 1.78 3.97 12.47
C HIS A 88 1.85 3.27 13.85
N THR A 89 2.87 3.55 14.66
CA THR A 89 3.09 2.97 15.99
C THR A 89 2.52 3.80 17.15
N GLU A 90 2.16 5.08 16.94
CA GLU A 90 1.62 5.91 18.02
C GLU A 90 0.24 5.40 18.46
N GLN A 91 0.08 5.19 19.76
CA GLN A 91 -1.05 4.46 20.33
C GLN A 91 -2.43 4.97 19.87
N MET A 92 -2.64 6.29 19.87
CA MET A 92 -3.94 6.87 19.55
C MET A 92 -4.26 6.78 18.06
N THR A 93 -3.27 6.97 17.21
CA THR A 93 -3.45 6.90 15.76
C THR A 93 -3.56 5.45 15.27
N THR A 94 -2.80 4.49 15.85
CA THR A 94 -3.00 3.05 15.58
C THR A 94 -4.41 2.59 15.96
N ALA A 95 -5.02 3.20 16.99
CA ALA A 95 -6.38 2.89 17.42
C ALA A 95 -7.49 3.36 16.46
N GLU A 96 -7.15 4.19 15.47
CA GLU A 96 -8.00 4.47 14.30
C GLU A 96 -7.56 3.70 13.07
N ALA A 97 -6.25 3.50 12.90
CA ALA A 97 -5.68 2.80 11.76
C ALA A 97 -6.17 1.35 11.67
N HIS A 98 -6.34 0.65 12.79
CA HIS A 98 -6.61 -0.79 12.81
C HIS A 98 -7.79 -1.23 13.67
N ASN A 99 -8.48 -2.28 13.21
CA ASN A 99 -9.70 -2.84 13.80
C ASN A 99 -10.81 -1.79 13.97
N THR A 100 -10.92 -0.87 13.02
CA THR A 100 -11.96 0.15 12.98
C THR A 100 -12.53 0.32 11.57
N CYS A 101 -13.70 0.94 11.48
CA CYS A 101 -14.33 1.29 10.21
C CYS A 101 -13.54 2.34 9.40
N MET A 102 -12.52 2.98 9.98
CA MET A 102 -11.71 4.02 9.32
C MET A 102 -10.44 3.49 8.67
N PHE A 103 -10.10 2.21 8.83
CA PHE A 103 -8.84 1.61 8.37
C PHE A 103 -8.41 2.06 6.97
N ILE A 104 -9.27 1.93 5.96
CA ILE A 104 -8.93 2.35 4.57
C ILE A 104 -8.69 3.86 4.46
N TYR A 105 -9.54 4.67 5.10
CA TYR A 105 -9.46 6.12 4.99
C TYR A 105 -8.26 6.70 5.73
N TRP A 106 -7.94 6.14 6.88
CA TRP A 106 -6.75 6.51 7.64
C TRP A 106 -5.47 6.20 6.84
N HIS A 107 -5.36 4.99 6.29
CA HIS A 107 -4.21 4.60 5.47
C HIS A 107 -4.12 5.39 4.15
N ARG A 108 -5.26 5.81 3.58
CA ARG A 108 -5.29 6.69 2.40
C ARG A 108 -4.61 8.03 2.66
N VAL A 109 -4.85 8.66 3.82
CA VAL A 109 -4.17 9.92 4.17
C VAL A 109 -2.68 9.69 4.41
N LEU A 110 -2.31 8.58 5.06
CA LEU A 110 -0.91 8.22 5.24
C LEU A 110 -0.18 8.09 3.89
N LEU A 111 -0.80 7.42 2.91
CA LEU A 111 -0.27 7.28 1.55
C LEU A 111 -0.15 8.64 0.83
N LEU A 112 -1.17 9.49 0.92
CA LEU A 112 -1.15 10.83 0.31
C LEU A 112 -0.05 11.71 0.91
N GLY A 113 0.11 11.70 2.24
CA GLY A 113 1.18 12.42 2.91
C GLY A 113 2.57 11.91 2.56
N PHE A 114 2.73 10.59 2.45
CA PHE A 114 3.99 9.96 2.00
C PHE A 114 4.32 10.35 0.56
N GLU A 115 3.33 10.26 -0.34
CA GLU A 115 3.49 10.66 -1.74
C GLU A 115 3.84 12.16 -1.86
N ASN A 116 3.16 13.03 -1.11
CA ASN A 116 3.44 14.46 -1.05
C ASN A 116 4.86 14.74 -0.55
N MET A 117 5.33 14.01 0.47
CA MET A 117 6.69 14.10 0.99
C MET A 117 7.72 13.73 -0.09
N LEU A 118 7.52 12.66 -0.86
CA LEU A 118 8.43 12.33 -1.97
C LEU A 118 8.39 13.38 -3.10
N ARG A 119 7.20 13.85 -3.48
CA ARG A 119 7.02 14.86 -4.55
C ARG A 119 7.62 16.21 -4.20
N SER A 120 7.65 16.56 -2.91
CA SER A 120 8.13 17.85 -2.40
C SER A 120 9.62 18.08 -2.64
N TYR A 121 10.38 17.02 -2.95
CA TYR A 121 11.77 17.15 -3.40
C TYR A 121 11.92 17.87 -4.75
N GLY A 122 10.83 18.05 -5.50
CA GLY A 122 10.81 18.83 -6.73
C GLY A 122 11.54 18.15 -7.89
N GLY A 123 11.64 18.85 -9.02
CA GLY A 123 12.39 18.39 -10.19
C GLY A 123 11.89 17.04 -10.71
N GLU A 124 12.80 16.05 -10.82
CA GLU A 124 12.46 14.70 -11.25
C GLU A 124 11.49 13.96 -10.32
N PHE A 125 11.40 14.37 -9.04
CA PHE A 125 10.53 13.75 -8.05
C PHE A 125 9.09 14.28 -8.11
N SER A 126 8.85 15.42 -8.78
CA SER A 126 7.55 16.09 -8.80
C SER A 126 6.42 15.26 -9.40
N CYS A 127 6.72 14.25 -10.21
CA CYS A 127 5.73 13.38 -10.83
C CYS A 127 5.56 12.03 -10.11
N ILE A 128 6.21 11.80 -8.96
CA ILE A 128 6.08 10.56 -8.20
C ILE A 128 4.62 10.33 -7.81
N THR A 129 4.18 9.10 -8.01
CA THR A 129 3.01 8.50 -7.35
C THR A 129 3.46 7.22 -6.66
N VAL A 130 2.84 6.87 -5.54
CA VAL A 130 3.15 5.59 -4.86
C VAL A 130 2.71 4.43 -5.75
N PRO A 131 3.62 3.54 -6.19
CA PRO A 131 3.25 2.36 -6.96
C PRO A 131 2.52 1.37 -6.05
N TYR A 132 1.69 0.51 -6.64
CA TYR A 132 1.04 -0.57 -5.91
C TYR A 132 1.65 -1.93 -6.25
N TRP A 133 1.50 -2.88 -5.33
CA TRP A 133 1.93 -4.26 -5.52
C TRP A 133 0.81 -5.09 -6.14
N ASN A 134 0.95 -5.51 -7.39
CA ASN A 134 0.01 -6.42 -8.03
C ASN A 134 0.24 -7.89 -7.62
N TYR A 135 0.14 -8.19 -6.32
CA TYR A 135 0.31 -9.56 -5.82
C TYR A 135 -0.76 -10.52 -6.36
N VAL A 136 -1.86 -10.05 -6.94
CA VAL A 136 -2.90 -10.93 -7.50
C VAL A 136 -2.38 -11.70 -8.71
N ASP A 137 -1.65 -11.02 -9.59
CA ASP A 137 -0.98 -11.64 -10.74
C ASP A 137 0.26 -12.45 -10.30
N ASP A 138 0.95 -12.04 -9.22
CA ASP A 138 2.03 -12.84 -8.61
C ASP A 138 1.49 -14.16 -8.07
N THR A 139 0.39 -14.12 -7.32
CA THR A 139 -0.31 -15.28 -6.77
C THR A 139 -0.87 -16.18 -7.87
N GLN A 140 -1.37 -15.61 -8.97
CA GLN A 140 -1.77 -16.39 -10.12
C GLN A 140 -0.59 -17.19 -10.70
N ARG A 141 0.59 -16.56 -10.82
CA ARG A 141 1.81 -17.25 -11.27
C ARG A 141 2.22 -18.35 -10.29
N TYR A 142 2.16 -18.08 -8.99
CA TYR A 142 2.42 -19.07 -7.93
C TYR A 142 1.47 -20.28 -8.04
N LEU A 143 0.16 -20.03 -8.16
CA LEU A 143 -0.86 -21.06 -8.30
C LEU A 143 -0.69 -21.92 -9.55
N MET A 144 -0.17 -21.35 -10.65
CA MET A 144 0.13 -22.09 -11.87
C MET A 144 1.49 -22.82 -11.84
N GLY A 145 2.27 -22.70 -10.76
CA GLY A 145 3.59 -23.31 -10.62
C GLY A 145 4.67 -22.61 -11.45
N GLY A 146 4.48 -21.33 -11.79
CA GLY A 146 5.46 -20.53 -12.52
C GLY A 146 6.61 -19.99 -11.65
N CYS A 147 6.48 -20.11 -10.33
CA CYS A 147 7.40 -19.66 -9.30
C CYS A 147 7.02 -20.34 -7.97
N SER A 148 7.91 -20.37 -6.98
CA SER A 148 7.74 -21.18 -5.76
C SER A 148 7.58 -20.39 -4.45
N SER A 149 7.71 -19.07 -4.46
CA SER A 149 7.64 -18.25 -3.24
C SER A 149 7.29 -16.80 -3.52
N MET A 150 7.03 -16.03 -2.46
CA MET A 150 6.69 -14.61 -2.55
C MET A 150 7.72 -13.82 -3.35
N GLU A 151 9.00 -13.95 -2.96
CA GLU A 151 10.09 -13.24 -3.62
C GLU A 151 10.38 -13.77 -5.03
N ASP A 152 10.15 -15.07 -5.29
CA ASP A 152 10.37 -15.65 -6.62
C ASP A 152 9.29 -15.20 -7.64
N CYS A 153 8.04 -14.99 -7.23
CA CYS A 153 7.03 -14.48 -8.15
C CYS A 153 7.06 -12.96 -8.30
N SER A 154 7.40 -12.22 -7.24
CA SER A 154 7.25 -10.77 -7.19
C SER A 154 8.50 -10.02 -7.64
N LEU A 155 8.36 -9.26 -8.74
CA LEU A 155 9.42 -8.34 -9.18
C LEU A 155 9.65 -7.22 -8.16
N LEU A 156 8.58 -6.72 -7.55
CA LEU A 156 8.63 -5.69 -6.54
C LEU A 156 9.51 -6.12 -5.36
N LEU A 157 9.26 -7.29 -4.76
CA LEU A 157 10.05 -7.75 -3.60
C LEU A 157 11.55 -7.84 -3.93
N ARG A 158 11.90 -8.34 -5.12
CA ARG A 158 13.31 -8.43 -5.56
C ARG A 158 13.96 -7.07 -5.79
N GLU A 159 13.27 -6.16 -6.47
CA GLU A 159 13.81 -4.84 -6.80
C GLU A 159 13.85 -3.89 -5.59
N PHE A 160 13.07 -4.16 -4.54
CA PHE A 160 13.21 -3.53 -3.22
C PHE A 160 14.29 -4.18 -2.34
N GLY A 161 15.19 -4.98 -2.94
CA GLY A 161 16.37 -5.52 -2.28
C GLY A 161 16.27 -6.98 -1.83
N GLY A 162 15.11 -7.63 -2.01
CA GLY A 162 14.87 -9.00 -1.58
C GLY A 162 14.92 -9.18 -0.06
N SER A 163 14.90 -10.44 0.39
CA SER A 163 14.86 -10.79 1.82
C SER A 163 16.21 -11.24 2.39
N LEU A 164 17.11 -11.77 1.56
CA LEU A 164 18.33 -12.43 2.03
C LEU A 164 19.63 -11.62 1.84
N ASN A 165 19.56 -10.45 1.21
CA ASN A 165 20.74 -9.59 0.96
C ASN A 165 21.13 -8.77 2.20
N GLY A 166 21.58 -9.47 3.25
CA GLY A 166 21.89 -8.88 4.54
C GLY A 166 22.51 -9.86 5.51
N TYR A 167 22.35 -9.61 6.81
CA TYR A 167 22.82 -10.49 7.87
C TYR A 167 21.78 -10.61 8.99
N GLY A 168 21.74 -11.76 9.66
CA GLY A 168 20.84 -11.96 10.80
C GLY A 168 21.15 -10.97 11.93
N ARG A 169 20.20 -10.09 12.25
CA ARG A 169 20.32 -9.08 13.31
C ARG A 169 18.95 -8.63 13.78
N SER A 170 18.85 -8.35 15.08
CA SER A 170 17.71 -7.60 15.63
C SER A 170 18.01 -6.10 15.61
N VAL A 171 17.04 -5.30 15.17
CA VAL A 171 17.07 -3.83 15.22
C VAL A 171 15.91 -3.36 16.07
N THR A 172 16.14 -2.40 16.98
CA THR A 172 15.08 -1.79 17.79
C THR A 172 14.50 -0.61 17.02
N ILE A 173 13.40 -0.84 16.31
CA ILE A 173 12.75 0.17 15.49
C ILE A 173 11.69 0.86 16.32
N ASN A 174 11.83 2.17 16.51
CA ASN A 174 10.94 3.01 17.32
C ASN A 174 10.52 2.36 18.66
N GLY A 175 11.49 1.76 19.38
CA GLY A 175 11.28 1.10 20.68
C GLY A 175 11.05 -0.42 20.63
N SER A 176 10.71 -1.00 19.48
CA SER A 176 10.39 -2.42 19.35
C SER A 176 11.55 -3.24 18.77
N PRO A 177 12.04 -4.29 19.46
CA PRO A 177 13.09 -5.16 18.92
C PRO A 177 12.52 -6.10 17.85
N ILE A 178 12.99 -5.96 16.62
CA ILE A 178 12.53 -6.75 15.47
C ILE A 178 13.70 -7.55 14.91
N GLY A 179 13.54 -8.87 14.83
CA GLY A 179 14.51 -9.80 14.29
C GLY A 179 14.22 -10.21 12.86
N GLY A 180 15.27 -10.60 12.14
CA GLY A 180 15.19 -11.11 10.77
C GLY A 180 16.54 -11.02 10.08
N THR A 181 16.54 -11.12 8.75
CA THR A 181 17.69 -10.71 7.95
C THR A 181 17.65 -9.20 7.81
N CYS A 182 18.64 -8.50 8.37
CA CYS A 182 18.76 -7.06 8.24
C CYS A 182 19.30 -6.74 6.84
N VAL A 183 18.40 -6.45 5.91
CA VAL A 183 18.72 -6.26 4.49
C VAL A 183 19.35 -4.88 4.28
N VAL A 184 20.51 -4.87 3.61
CA VAL A 184 21.36 -3.68 3.40
C VAL A 184 21.35 -3.22 1.94
N THR A 185 20.41 -3.72 1.13
CA THR A 185 20.30 -3.30 -0.27
C THR A 185 19.55 -1.97 -0.36
N PRO A 186 19.96 -1.02 -1.22
CA PRO A 186 19.22 0.22 -1.41
C PRO A 186 17.73 -0.02 -1.77
N PRO A 187 16.82 0.79 -1.20
CA PRO A 187 17.06 1.98 -0.38
C PRO A 187 17.26 1.69 1.13
N LEU A 188 17.18 0.45 1.58
CA LEU A 188 17.15 0.09 3.02
C LEU A 188 18.46 0.41 3.76
N ASN A 189 19.58 0.51 3.04
CA ASN A 189 20.85 0.96 3.62
C ASN A 189 20.83 2.41 4.10
N HIS A 190 19.80 3.19 3.76
CA HIS A 190 19.61 4.54 4.27
C HIS A 190 18.74 4.58 5.53
N PHE A 191 18.13 3.45 5.92
CA PHE A 191 17.18 3.43 7.01
C PHE A 191 17.82 3.77 8.36
N CYS A 192 17.12 4.61 9.12
CA CYS A 192 17.43 4.94 10.50
C CYS A 192 16.23 4.58 11.38
N GLU A 193 16.48 3.80 12.42
CA GLU A 193 15.47 3.10 13.21
C GLU A 193 14.80 3.96 14.29
N ALA A 194 15.32 5.17 14.54
CA ALA A 194 14.75 6.13 15.50
C ALA A 194 15.08 7.58 15.12
N THR A 195 14.25 8.52 15.55
CA THR A 195 14.41 9.95 15.25
C THR A 195 15.61 10.59 15.92
N HIS A 196 16.07 10.11 17.07
CA HIS A 196 17.27 10.65 17.71
C HIS A 196 18.58 10.19 17.04
N LEU A 197 18.54 9.15 16.19
CA LEU A 197 19.71 8.60 15.51
C LEU A 197 19.97 9.31 14.18
N ARG A 198 21.24 9.48 13.81
CA ARG A 198 21.66 10.12 12.55
C ARG A 198 22.97 9.53 12.04
N GLY A 199 23.16 9.58 10.71
CA GLY A 199 24.40 9.16 10.06
C GLY A 199 24.83 7.76 10.49
N GLY A 200 26.11 7.57 10.77
CA GLY A 200 26.67 6.24 11.13
C GLY A 200 26.17 5.63 12.45
N SER A 201 25.28 6.30 13.19
CA SER A 201 24.60 5.70 14.35
C SER A 201 23.35 4.90 13.98
N CYS A 202 22.85 5.03 12.75
CA CYS A 202 21.71 4.28 12.25
C CYS A 202 22.07 2.80 11.99
N ALA A 203 21.08 1.92 12.00
CA ALA A 203 21.25 0.50 11.68
C ALA A 203 21.66 0.28 10.22
N HIS A 204 21.23 1.16 9.30
CA HIS A 204 21.47 1.06 7.86
C HIS A 204 21.00 -0.28 7.25
N CYS A 205 19.90 -0.81 7.78
CA CYS A 205 19.21 -1.98 7.27
C CYS A 205 17.81 -2.12 7.88
N VAL A 206 16.95 -2.88 7.21
CA VAL A 206 15.61 -3.23 7.72
C VAL A 206 15.51 -4.75 7.88
N PRO A 207 15.13 -5.27 9.07
CA PRO A 207 14.90 -6.71 9.27
C PRO A 207 13.72 -7.22 8.44
N ARG A 208 13.95 -8.27 7.64
CA ARG A 208 12.93 -8.95 6.82
C ARG A 208 12.85 -10.44 7.17
N GLY A 209 11.67 -11.05 6.97
CA GLY A 209 11.51 -12.51 6.96
C GLY A 209 12.08 -13.14 5.68
N ASP A 210 12.22 -14.46 5.65
CA ASP A 210 12.73 -15.20 4.49
C ASP A 210 11.63 -15.42 3.43
N TRP A 211 11.53 -14.47 2.50
CA TRP A 211 10.50 -14.48 1.46
C TRP A 211 10.76 -15.47 0.33
N LEU A 212 11.98 -16.03 0.24
CA LEU A 212 12.27 -17.12 -0.68
C LEU A 212 11.70 -18.45 -0.19
N SER A 213 11.41 -18.56 1.12
CA SER A 213 10.71 -19.69 1.73
C SER A 213 9.23 -19.44 2.04
N SER A 214 8.75 -18.18 1.98
CA SER A 214 7.35 -17.85 2.22
C SER A 214 6.46 -18.08 0.99
N PRO A 215 5.34 -18.81 1.09
CA PRO A 215 4.35 -18.91 0.03
C PRO A 215 3.44 -17.67 -0.03
N PHE A 216 2.80 -17.42 -1.17
CA PHE A 216 1.74 -16.40 -1.24
C PHE A 216 0.53 -16.80 -0.38
N PRO A 217 0.01 -15.93 0.48
CA PRO A 217 -1.21 -16.22 1.21
C PRO A 217 -2.41 -16.43 0.28
N PRO A 218 -3.29 -17.44 0.51
CA PRO A 218 -4.47 -17.67 -0.33
C PRO A 218 -5.41 -16.47 -0.48
N THR A 219 -5.42 -15.58 0.51
CA THR A 219 -6.18 -14.31 0.57
C THR A 219 -5.79 -13.29 -0.49
N THR A 220 -4.63 -13.48 -1.14
CA THR A 220 -4.17 -12.66 -2.28
C THR A 220 -4.72 -13.15 -3.63
N SER A 221 -5.38 -14.32 -3.67
CA SER A 221 -5.98 -14.87 -4.89
C SER A 221 -7.22 -14.07 -5.32
N VAL A 222 -7.50 -14.02 -6.62
CA VAL A 222 -8.67 -13.32 -7.17
C VAL A 222 -9.99 -13.80 -6.56
N SER A 223 -10.11 -15.10 -6.26
CA SER A 223 -11.30 -15.68 -5.62
C SER A 223 -11.52 -15.17 -4.20
N SER A 224 -10.45 -15.08 -3.40
CA SER A 224 -10.56 -14.56 -2.04
C SER A 224 -10.78 -13.04 -2.03
N LEU A 225 -10.14 -12.30 -2.94
CA LEU A 225 -10.36 -10.85 -3.07
C LEU A 225 -11.80 -10.53 -3.49
N ALA A 226 -12.37 -11.29 -4.43
CA ALA A 226 -13.78 -11.15 -4.80
C ALA A 226 -14.70 -11.35 -3.57
N ARG A 227 -14.42 -12.37 -2.73
CA ARG A 227 -15.16 -12.54 -1.47
C ARG A 227 -14.96 -11.35 -0.55
N GLN A 228 -13.72 -10.93 -0.28
CA GLN A 228 -13.42 -9.83 0.65
C GLN A 228 -14.14 -8.53 0.28
N LEU A 229 -14.22 -8.21 -1.02
CA LEU A 229 -14.84 -6.99 -1.53
C LEU A 229 -16.37 -7.05 -1.64
N PHE A 230 -16.93 -8.20 -2.01
CA PHE A 230 -18.34 -8.28 -2.42
C PHE A 230 -19.21 -9.09 -1.45
N ALA A 231 -18.60 -9.69 -0.43
CA ALA A 231 -19.25 -10.38 0.69
C ALA A 231 -20.41 -9.63 1.34
N THR A 232 -20.28 -8.32 1.40
CA THR A 232 -21.08 -7.43 2.22
C THR A 232 -21.20 -6.10 1.48
N PRO A 233 -22.38 -5.46 1.49
CA PRO A 233 -22.54 -4.20 0.82
C PRO A 233 -21.94 -3.03 1.60
N THR A 234 -21.70 -3.15 2.91
CA THR A 234 -21.29 -2.01 3.76
C THR A 234 -19.78 -1.82 3.79
N ILE A 235 -19.34 -0.55 3.85
CA ILE A 235 -17.89 -0.24 3.91
C ILE A 235 -17.25 -0.83 5.17
N ALA A 236 -17.94 -0.81 6.31
CA ALA A 236 -17.42 -1.39 7.55
C ALA A 236 -17.17 -2.90 7.41
N GLY A 237 -18.04 -3.61 6.70
CA GLY A 237 -17.84 -5.04 6.45
C GLY A 237 -16.68 -5.30 5.48
N VAL A 238 -16.58 -4.52 4.40
CA VAL A 238 -15.49 -4.66 3.42
C VAL A 238 -14.14 -4.33 4.04
N VAL A 239 -14.06 -3.25 4.82
CA VAL A 239 -12.86 -2.89 5.57
C VAL A 239 -12.45 -4.01 6.52
N ALA A 240 -13.37 -4.59 7.29
CA ALA A 240 -13.07 -5.69 8.19
C ALA A 240 -12.57 -6.94 7.45
N ASN A 241 -13.14 -7.24 6.29
CA ASN A 241 -12.71 -8.37 5.46
C ASN A 241 -11.32 -8.14 4.85
N LEU A 242 -11.04 -6.93 4.36
CA LEU A 242 -9.74 -6.60 3.77
C LEU A 242 -8.64 -6.58 4.84
N GLU A 243 -8.93 -6.04 6.03
CA GLU A 243 -8.00 -6.00 7.16
C GLU A 243 -7.62 -7.43 7.60
N LEU A 244 -8.61 -8.24 8.01
CA LEU A 244 -8.38 -9.63 8.44
C LEU A 244 -7.85 -10.53 7.30
N GLY A 245 -8.25 -10.23 6.08
CA GLY A 245 -7.90 -10.98 4.88
C GLY A 245 -6.53 -10.60 4.35
N VAL A 246 -6.52 -9.99 3.18
CA VAL A 246 -5.30 -9.75 2.41
C VAL A 246 -4.30 -8.84 3.12
N HIS A 247 -4.76 -7.87 3.93
CA HIS A 247 -3.86 -6.98 4.67
C HIS A 247 -3.03 -7.76 5.71
N ASP A 248 -3.69 -8.39 6.68
CA ASP A 248 -3.02 -9.06 7.80
C ASP A 248 -2.16 -10.24 7.34
N THR A 249 -2.67 -11.01 6.37
CA THR A 249 -1.97 -12.20 5.89
C THR A 249 -0.70 -11.86 5.10
N VAL A 250 -0.68 -10.77 4.34
CA VAL A 250 0.53 -10.31 3.64
C VAL A 250 1.57 -9.81 4.63
N HIS A 251 1.17 -8.97 5.61
CA HIS A 251 2.06 -8.53 6.68
C HIS A 251 2.66 -9.71 7.45
N SER A 252 1.81 -10.67 7.85
CA SER A 252 2.24 -11.86 8.57
C SER A 252 3.21 -12.73 7.77
N ALA A 253 2.96 -12.91 6.47
CA ALA A 253 3.80 -13.73 5.58
C ALA A 253 5.16 -13.09 5.27
N LEU A 254 5.22 -11.76 5.18
CA LEU A 254 6.48 -11.03 5.00
C LEU A 254 7.34 -11.03 6.28
N SER A 255 6.71 -11.07 7.46
CA SER A 255 7.40 -11.08 8.76
C SER A 255 8.44 -9.96 8.88
N GLY A 256 9.48 -10.12 9.71
CA GLY A 256 10.44 -9.05 9.99
C GLY A 256 9.72 -7.76 10.40
N ALA A 257 10.12 -6.60 9.88
CA ALA A 257 9.43 -5.34 10.13
C ALA A 257 7.95 -5.36 9.70
N MET A 258 7.62 -5.96 8.56
CA MET A 258 6.24 -6.08 8.06
C MET A 258 5.33 -6.93 8.98
N GLY A 259 5.91 -7.72 9.88
CA GLY A 259 5.15 -8.49 10.87
C GLY A 259 4.75 -7.71 12.13
N PHE A 260 5.13 -6.43 12.25
CA PHE A 260 4.88 -5.59 13.43
C PHE A 260 4.22 -4.25 13.06
N LEU A 261 3.76 -3.48 14.06
CA LEU A 261 3.27 -2.11 13.85
C LEU A 261 4.35 -1.17 13.30
N GLU A 262 5.62 -1.51 13.41
CA GLU A 262 6.72 -0.82 12.74
C GLU A 262 6.81 -1.14 11.24
N ALA A 263 5.83 -1.85 10.64
CA ALA A 263 5.80 -2.23 9.23
C ALA A 263 6.19 -1.13 8.23
N PRO A 264 5.82 0.16 8.41
CA PRO A 264 6.29 1.23 7.52
C PRO A 264 7.81 1.39 7.46
N ALA A 265 8.58 0.79 8.37
CA ALA A 265 10.04 0.73 8.28
C ALA A 265 10.51 0.06 6.98
N ASP A 266 9.72 -0.90 6.47
CA ASP A 266 9.94 -1.50 5.15
C ASP A 266 9.15 -0.74 4.06
N PRO A 267 9.81 -0.20 3.02
CA PRO A 267 9.12 0.54 1.95
C PRO A 267 8.06 -0.25 1.19
N ILE A 268 8.07 -1.59 1.26
CA ILE A 268 7.00 -2.42 0.69
C ILE A 268 5.64 -2.12 1.33
N PHE A 269 5.61 -1.65 2.58
CA PHE A 269 4.40 -1.20 3.27
C PHE A 269 3.54 -0.28 2.40
N PHE A 270 4.17 0.73 1.77
CA PHE A 270 3.44 1.72 0.98
C PHE A 270 2.87 1.14 -0.31
N SER A 271 3.57 0.18 -0.94
CA SER A 271 3.06 -0.51 -2.13
C SER A 271 1.95 -1.51 -1.79
N HIS A 272 2.06 -2.21 -0.65
CA HIS A 272 1.01 -3.06 -0.12
C HIS A 272 -0.27 -2.26 0.17
N HIS A 273 -0.15 -1.16 0.92
CA HIS A 273 -1.29 -0.31 1.26
C HIS A 273 -1.86 0.45 0.05
N ALA A 274 -1.05 0.77 -0.97
CA ALA A 274 -1.58 1.26 -2.24
C ALA A 274 -2.45 0.20 -2.95
N THR A 275 -2.16 -1.09 -2.80
CA THR A 275 -3.05 -2.16 -3.29
C THR A 275 -4.33 -2.26 -2.46
N ILE A 276 -4.26 -2.13 -1.14
CA ILE A 276 -5.46 -2.06 -0.28
C ILE A 276 -6.37 -0.89 -0.70
N ASP A 277 -5.79 0.27 -0.97
CA ASP A 277 -6.50 1.45 -1.44
C ASP A 277 -7.09 1.29 -2.87
N LEU A 278 -6.37 0.58 -3.76
CA LEU A 278 -6.89 0.16 -5.06
C LEU A 278 -8.10 -0.77 -4.92
N LEU A 279 -8.04 -1.74 -4.00
CA LEU A 279 -9.14 -2.68 -3.74
C LEU A 279 -10.40 -1.95 -3.25
N HIS A 280 -10.24 -0.93 -2.41
CA HIS A 280 -11.35 -0.04 -2.07
C HIS A 280 -11.91 0.69 -3.30
N SER A 281 -11.05 1.11 -4.23
CA SER A 281 -11.49 1.79 -5.46
C SER A 281 -12.29 0.87 -6.39
N ILE A 282 -11.94 -0.42 -6.44
CA ILE A 282 -12.74 -1.47 -7.10
C ILE A 282 -14.11 -1.60 -6.42
N TYR A 283 -14.13 -1.75 -5.09
CA TYR A 283 -15.39 -1.81 -4.33
C TYR A 283 -16.26 -0.57 -4.57
N TYR A 284 -15.68 0.64 -4.51
CA TYR A 284 -16.41 1.89 -4.71
C TYR A 284 -17.06 1.92 -6.09
N LYS A 285 -16.31 1.57 -7.14
CA LYS A 285 -16.83 1.48 -8.51
C LYS A 285 -17.94 0.43 -8.66
N CYS A 286 -17.74 -0.76 -8.09
CA CYS A 286 -18.63 -1.91 -8.32
C CYS A 286 -19.87 -1.92 -7.43
N VAL A 287 -19.78 -1.48 -6.18
CA VAL A 287 -20.84 -1.60 -5.17
C VAL A 287 -21.53 -0.27 -4.90
N VAL A 288 -20.79 0.84 -4.86
CA VAL A 288 -21.39 2.16 -4.63
C VAL A 288 -22.01 2.68 -5.93
N GLY A 289 -21.27 2.52 -7.04
CA GLY A 289 -21.73 2.79 -8.41
C GLY A 289 -21.76 4.27 -8.74
N ASN A 290 -20.75 4.77 -9.46
CA ASN A 290 -20.80 6.14 -9.98
C ASN A 290 -19.88 6.42 -11.17
N THR A 291 -20.45 7.09 -12.18
CA THR A 291 -19.73 7.77 -13.26
C THR A 291 -19.56 9.28 -13.00
N VAL A 292 -20.21 9.80 -11.95
CA VAL A 292 -20.20 11.22 -11.50
C VAL A 292 -20.00 11.31 -9.98
N PRO A 293 -19.52 12.44 -9.40
CA PRO A 293 -19.34 12.55 -7.96
C PRO A 293 -20.67 12.37 -7.24
N ILE A 294 -20.68 11.54 -6.19
CA ILE A 294 -21.88 11.35 -5.38
C ILE A 294 -22.11 12.62 -4.55
N PRO A 295 -23.30 13.24 -4.58
CA PRO A 295 -23.58 14.42 -3.78
C PRO A 295 -23.35 14.15 -2.28
N LEU A 296 -22.83 15.15 -1.55
CA LEU A 296 -22.52 15.03 -0.12
C LEU A 296 -23.68 14.48 0.71
N ALA A 297 -24.92 14.92 0.44
CA ALA A 297 -26.11 14.46 1.14
C ALA A 297 -26.35 12.94 0.98
N GLN A 298 -26.03 12.39 -0.19
CA GLN A 298 -26.12 10.95 -0.43
C GLN A 298 -24.96 10.22 0.25
N LYS A 299 -23.72 10.72 0.16
CA LYS A 299 -22.55 10.13 0.86
C LYS A 299 -22.80 9.97 2.37
N LEU A 300 -23.43 10.97 2.99
CA LEU A 300 -23.72 11.00 4.44
C LEU A 300 -24.70 9.92 4.92
N THR A 301 -25.51 9.35 4.02
CA THR A 301 -26.54 8.37 4.40
C THR A 301 -26.30 6.98 3.80
N ASP A 302 -25.24 6.83 3.00
CA ASP A 302 -24.94 5.59 2.31
C ASP A 302 -23.96 4.72 3.12
N PRO A 303 -24.42 3.59 3.72
CA PRO A 303 -23.57 2.71 4.51
C PRO A 303 -22.51 1.98 3.67
N ARG A 304 -22.59 2.08 2.34
CA ARG A 304 -21.56 1.61 1.39
C ARG A 304 -20.41 2.62 1.25
N VAL A 305 -20.62 3.87 1.64
CA VAL A 305 -19.63 4.96 1.57
C VAL A 305 -19.05 5.23 2.95
N TYR A 306 -19.88 5.32 3.99
CA TYR A 306 -19.40 5.61 5.33
C TYR A 306 -20.23 4.86 6.37
N THR A 307 -19.58 4.43 7.45
CA THR A 307 -20.28 3.85 8.61
C THR A 307 -19.66 4.41 9.88
N GLU A 308 -20.49 4.84 10.82
CA GLU A 308 -20.03 5.30 12.12
C GLU A 308 -19.58 4.12 12.99
N CYS A 309 -18.47 4.27 13.71
CA CYS A 309 -18.01 3.28 14.67
C CYS A 309 -17.26 3.94 15.84
N PRO A 310 -17.16 3.28 17.01
CA PRO A 310 -16.34 3.78 18.10
C PRO A 310 -14.84 3.72 17.74
N ARG A 311 -14.08 4.68 18.26
CA ARG A 311 -12.61 4.56 18.34
C ARG A 311 -12.25 3.38 19.22
N ARG A 312 -11.25 2.60 18.83
CA ARG A 312 -10.77 1.45 19.63
C ARG A 312 -10.24 1.90 21.00
N GLN A 313 -9.68 3.11 21.06
CA GLN A 313 -9.27 3.75 22.31
C GLN A 313 -9.93 5.13 22.45
N PRO A 314 -10.45 5.46 23.64
CA PRO A 314 -11.07 6.75 23.88
C PRO A 314 -10.02 7.87 23.88
N LEU A 315 -10.39 9.00 23.27
CA LEU A 315 -9.65 10.25 23.31
C LEU A 315 -9.56 10.81 24.74
N PRO A 316 -8.51 11.59 25.04
CA PRO A 316 -8.44 12.39 26.26
C PRO A 316 -9.67 13.29 26.45
N VAL A 317 -10.00 13.60 27.71
CA VAL A 317 -11.20 14.38 28.08
C VAL A 317 -11.28 15.76 27.40
N ASN A 318 -10.12 16.34 27.07
CA ASN A 318 -9.97 17.65 26.43
C ASN A 318 -9.75 17.58 24.90
N ALA A 319 -9.92 16.41 24.28
CA ALA A 319 -9.80 16.30 22.83
C ALA A 319 -10.94 17.06 22.12
N ILE A 320 -10.61 17.66 20.99
CA ILE A 320 -11.56 18.45 20.17
C ILE A 320 -12.53 17.51 19.43
N ASP A 321 -12.08 16.33 19.02
CA ASP A 321 -12.88 15.34 18.30
C ASP A 321 -13.57 14.36 19.26
N ARG A 322 -14.44 13.50 18.70
CA ARG A 322 -15.36 12.60 19.41
C ARG A 322 -14.82 11.18 19.46
N ASN A 323 -15.27 10.43 20.47
CA ASN A 323 -14.98 8.99 20.60
C ASN A 323 -15.74 8.10 19.61
N ILE A 324 -16.81 8.61 19.00
CA ILE A 324 -17.48 7.97 17.87
C ILE A 324 -17.00 8.68 16.61
N LEU A 325 -16.47 7.90 15.68
CA LEU A 325 -15.99 8.37 14.38
C LEU A 325 -17.20 8.62 13.48
N ILE A 326 -17.50 9.89 13.24
CA ILE A 326 -18.59 10.35 12.37
C ILE A 326 -18.01 10.94 11.08
N PRO A 327 -18.81 11.17 10.02
CA PRO A 327 -18.27 11.61 8.73
C PRO A 327 -17.38 12.86 8.78
N GLN A 328 -17.64 13.79 9.71
CA GLN A 328 -16.86 15.02 9.93
C GLN A 328 -15.74 14.88 10.97
N SER A 329 -15.53 13.69 11.54
CA SER A 329 -14.39 13.46 12.43
C SER A 329 -13.10 13.65 11.65
N ASN A 330 -12.13 14.29 12.31
CA ASN A 330 -10.82 14.50 11.74
C ASN A 330 -9.99 13.22 11.89
N VAL A 331 -9.23 12.91 10.85
CA VAL A 331 -8.26 11.83 10.85
C VAL A 331 -7.18 12.18 11.86
N LEU A 332 -7.01 11.34 12.88
CA LEU A 332 -5.94 11.53 13.85
C LEU A 332 -4.66 10.90 13.30
N LEU A 333 -3.67 11.72 12.99
CA LEU A 333 -2.32 11.31 12.58
C LEU A 333 -1.32 12.09 13.42
N ARG A 334 -0.53 11.40 14.24
CA ARG A 334 0.43 12.03 15.15
C ARG A 334 1.76 11.31 15.09
N THR A 335 2.85 12.05 15.25
CA THR A 335 4.21 11.49 15.26
C THR A 335 4.92 11.90 16.53
N GLY A 336 5.67 10.96 17.09
CA GLY A 336 6.56 11.13 18.24
C GLY A 336 7.28 9.82 18.47
N GLU A 337 8.60 9.88 18.62
CA GLU A 337 9.43 8.70 18.86
C GLU A 337 8.92 7.96 20.11
N GLU A 338 8.69 6.65 19.98
CA GLU A 338 8.13 5.79 21.04
C GLU A 338 6.82 6.34 21.67
N GLY A 339 6.06 7.16 20.92
CA GLY A 339 4.85 7.83 21.42
C GLY A 339 5.11 8.96 22.41
N MET A 340 6.35 9.44 22.54
CA MET A 340 6.72 10.53 23.44
C MET A 340 6.33 11.89 22.87
N ASN A 341 5.50 12.64 23.61
CA ASN A 341 4.99 13.97 23.23
C ASN A 341 4.50 14.09 21.77
N PRO A 342 3.61 13.20 21.30
CA PRO A 342 3.30 13.12 19.88
C PRO A 342 2.48 14.33 19.44
N THR A 343 2.84 14.91 18.30
CA THR A 343 2.17 16.09 17.73
C THR A 343 1.43 15.72 16.44
N SER A 344 0.30 16.39 16.18
CA SER A 344 -0.47 16.19 14.95
C SER A 344 0.35 16.55 13.71
N VAL A 345 0.26 15.74 12.66
CA VAL A 345 0.88 16.05 11.35
C VAL A 345 0.23 17.25 10.66
N PHE A 346 -0.97 17.68 11.10
CA PHE A 346 -1.68 18.86 10.60
C PHE A 346 -1.37 20.14 11.41
N SER A 347 -0.41 20.07 12.33
CA SER A 347 0.02 21.23 13.11
C SER A 347 1.17 21.92 12.42
N GLN A 348 1.10 23.23 12.20
CA GLN A 348 2.21 24.05 11.66
C GLN A 348 3.55 23.92 12.38
N PHE A 349 3.57 23.34 13.60
CA PHE A 349 4.79 23.08 14.38
C PHE A 349 5.38 21.68 14.16
N ASN A 350 4.70 20.84 13.38
CA ASN A 350 5.13 19.49 13.05
C ASN A 350 5.94 19.52 11.74
N MET A 351 7.03 18.76 11.68
CA MET A 351 7.89 18.71 10.49
C MET A 351 7.23 18.10 9.25
N LEU A 352 6.13 17.35 9.43
CA LEU A 352 5.35 16.77 8.34
C LEU A 352 4.21 17.67 7.87
N ASP A 353 3.90 18.76 8.57
CA ASP A 353 2.88 19.74 8.16
C ASP A 353 2.96 20.15 6.68
N PRO A 354 4.15 20.41 6.10
CA PRO A 354 4.28 20.76 4.69
C PRO A 354 3.72 19.71 3.72
N PHE A 355 3.50 18.47 4.15
CA PHE A 355 3.02 17.35 3.31
C PHE A 355 1.55 17.02 3.55
N PHE A 356 1.01 17.41 4.70
CA PHE A 356 -0.35 17.07 5.13
C PHE A 356 -1.29 18.28 5.19
N ALA A 357 -0.79 19.51 5.39
CA ALA A 357 -1.61 20.68 5.66
C ALA A 357 -2.66 20.99 4.57
N ALA A 358 -2.36 20.66 3.32
CA ALA A 358 -3.27 20.86 2.19
C ALA A 358 -4.23 19.68 1.94
N LEU A 359 -4.01 18.53 2.58
CA LEU A 359 -4.89 17.37 2.43
C LEU A 359 -6.18 17.57 3.24
N PRO A 360 -7.32 17.01 2.79
CA PRO A 360 -8.53 16.97 3.61
C PRO A 360 -8.28 16.23 4.92
N SER A 361 -8.73 16.83 6.02
CA SER A 361 -8.58 16.24 7.36
C SER A 361 -9.79 15.41 7.79
N GLU A 362 -10.94 15.51 7.12
CA GLU A 362 -12.17 14.81 7.49
C GLU A 362 -12.32 13.46 6.76
N TYR A 363 -12.77 12.42 7.46
CA TYR A 363 -12.89 11.08 6.90
C TYR A 363 -13.78 10.99 5.66
N LEU A 364 -14.94 11.66 5.64
CA LEU A 364 -15.85 11.56 4.50
C LEU A 364 -15.26 12.12 3.21
N SER A 365 -14.41 13.15 3.32
CA SER A 365 -13.71 13.78 2.19
C SER A 365 -12.71 12.83 1.51
N LEU A 366 -12.39 11.71 2.16
CA LEU A 366 -11.46 10.70 1.68
C LEU A 366 -12.19 9.48 1.11
N SER A 367 -13.52 9.51 1.02
CA SER A 367 -14.32 8.35 0.58
C SER A 367 -14.17 8.01 -0.91
N ASP A 368 -13.90 8.99 -1.78
CA ASP A 368 -13.73 8.78 -3.24
C ASP A 368 -12.40 9.40 -3.70
N ILE A 369 -11.48 8.58 -4.23
CA ILE A 369 -10.15 9.03 -4.65
C ILE A 369 -10.19 10.06 -5.79
N ARG A 370 -11.31 10.12 -6.52
CA ARG A 370 -11.49 11.05 -7.65
C ARG A 370 -12.06 12.40 -7.22
N ASP A 371 -12.41 12.56 -5.95
CA ASP A 371 -13.11 13.70 -5.38
C ASP A 371 -12.41 14.23 -4.11
N ILE A 372 -11.08 14.34 -4.17
CA ILE A 372 -10.20 14.87 -3.11
C ILE A 372 -9.59 16.22 -3.55
N GLY A 373 -10.28 16.94 -4.44
CA GLY A 373 -9.79 18.18 -5.03
C GLY A 373 -8.55 17.97 -5.90
N VAL A 374 -7.55 18.86 -5.77
CA VAL A 374 -6.30 18.80 -6.56
C VAL A 374 -5.44 17.56 -6.27
N PHE A 375 -5.70 16.87 -5.15
CA PHE A 375 -5.02 15.63 -4.76
C PHE A 375 -5.71 14.37 -5.28
N SER A 376 -6.77 14.53 -6.08
CA SER A 376 -7.47 13.39 -6.68
C SER A 376 -6.52 12.56 -7.54
N TYR A 377 -6.68 11.25 -7.49
CA TYR A 377 -5.84 10.30 -8.20
C TYR A 377 -6.68 9.10 -8.68
N ASN A 378 -6.08 8.29 -9.54
CA ASN A 378 -6.64 6.99 -9.90
C ASN A 378 -5.53 5.97 -10.12
N TYR A 379 -5.90 4.78 -10.57
CA TYR A 379 -5.01 3.64 -10.78
C TYR A 379 -4.91 3.28 -12.25
N GLU A 380 -3.72 2.91 -12.69
CA GLU A 380 -3.50 2.13 -13.90
C GLU A 380 -3.55 0.66 -13.51
N MET A 381 -4.52 -0.11 -14.02
CA MET A 381 -4.74 -1.50 -13.67
C MET A 381 -4.43 -2.42 -14.84
N THR A 382 -3.95 -3.63 -14.53
CA THR A 382 -3.69 -4.70 -15.51
C THR A 382 -4.10 -6.06 -14.91
N GLY A 383 -4.10 -7.09 -15.75
CA GLY A 383 -4.33 -8.47 -15.33
C GLY A 383 -5.65 -8.68 -14.57
N LEU A 384 -5.60 -9.49 -13.52
CA LEU A 384 -6.77 -9.91 -12.74
C LEU A 384 -7.47 -8.75 -12.01
N LEU A 385 -6.72 -7.75 -11.57
CA LEU A 385 -7.29 -6.56 -10.92
C LEU A 385 -8.08 -5.71 -11.93
N ALA A 386 -7.58 -5.56 -13.16
CA ALA A 386 -8.32 -4.89 -14.23
C ALA A 386 -9.60 -5.66 -14.58
N GLU A 387 -9.53 -7.00 -14.70
CA GLU A 387 -10.71 -7.83 -14.92
C GLU A 387 -11.74 -7.60 -13.81
N MET A 388 -11.34 -7.74 -12.54
CA MET A 388 -12.22 -7.52 -11.38
C MET A 388 -12.82 -6.11 -11.35
N PHE A 389 -12.03 -5.08 -11.65
CA PHE A 389 -12.52 -3.71 -11.77
C PHE A 389 -13.56 -3.59 -12.89
N THR A 390 -13.36 -4.22 -14.04
CA THR A 390 -14.27 -4.10 -15.19
C THR A 390 -15.55 -4.92 -15.03
N THR A 391 -15.44 -6.18 -14.59
CA THR A 391 -16.56 -7.14 -14.54
C THR A 391 -17.36 -7.09 -13.25
N CYS A 392 -16.78 -6.59 -12.15
CA CYS A 392 -17.45 -6.48 -10.86
C CYS A 392 -18.10 -7.80 -10.39
N PRO A 393 -17.34 -8.91 -10.35
CA PRO A 393 -17.92 -10.24 -10.17
C PRO A 393 -18.64 -10.36 -8.81
N GLY A 394 -19.94 -10.67 -8.83
CA GLY A 394 -20.75 -10.79 -7.61
C GLY A 394 -21.14 -9.47 -6.94
N ALA A 395 -20.63 -8.33 -7.40
CA ALA A 395 -21.11 -7.00 -7.01
C ALA A 395 -22.32 -6.65 -7.88
N GLY A 396 -23.46 -7.27 -7.61
CA GLY A 396 -24.55 -7.05 -8.54
C GLY A 396 -25.19 -5.67 -8.46
N VAL A 397 -26.12 -5.48 -9.38
CA VAL A 397 -26.41 -4.21 -10.06
C VAL A 397 -26.88 -3.08 -9.12
N GLY A 398 -25.95 -2.21 -8.75
CA GLY A 398 -26.23 -0.80 -8.44
C GLY A 398 -26.35 0.03 -9.73
N ARG A 399 -27.38 -0.25 -10.55
CA ARG A 399 -27.87 0.46 -11.76
C ARG A 399 -26.88 0.99 -12.81
N GLN A 400 -27.07 0.45 -14.03
CA GLN A 400 -26.93 1.08 -15.36
C GLN A 400 -25.79 2.08 -15.60
N LEU A 401 -24.88 1.69 -16.50
CA LEU A 401 -24.33 2.57 -17.51
C LEU A 401 -25.50 3.21 -18.30
N GLU A 402 -26.12 4.28 -17.78
CA GLU A 402 -26.84 5.18 -18.66
C GLU A 402 -25.79 5.97 -19.44
N SER A 403 -25.54 5.52 -20.67
CA SER A 403 -25.03 6.40 -21.72
C SER A 403 -26.12 7.41 -22.09
N SER A 404 -26.51 8.28 -21.16
CA SER A 404 -27.31 9.45 -21.50
C SER A 404 -26.35 10.54 -21.95
N SER A 405 -26.09 10.54 -23.25
CA SER A 405 -25.58 11.70 -23.97
C SER A 405 -26.60 12.83 -23.87
N ASN A 406 -26.59 13.56 -22.75
CA ASN A 406 -27.27 14.85 -22.65
C ASN A 406 -26.28 15.88 -22.12
N SER A 407 -25.64 16.52 -23.10
CA SER A 407 -24.85 17.73 -22.96
C SER A 407 -25.66 18.83 -22.29
N THR A 408 -25.39 19.11 -21.02
CA THR A 408 -25.22 20.45 -20.42
C THR A 408 -25.18 20.33 -18.89
N GLU A 409 -24.01 20.07 -18.32
CA GLU A 409 -23.69 20.37 -16.91
C GLU A 409 -22.16 20.34 -16.76
N GLY A 410 -21.62 21.19 -15.87
CA GLY A 410 -20.21 21.60 -15.87
C GLY A 410 -19.21 20.44 -15.93
N LYS A 411 -18.15 20.61 -16.75
CA LYS A 411 -16.99 19.72 -16.84
C LYS A 411 -16.29 19.59 -15.47
N HIS A 412 -16.74 18.68 -14.62
CA HIS A 412 -15.86 18.09 -13.61
C HIS A 412 -15.18 16.89 -14.28
N SER A 413 -13.96 17.10 -14.76
CA SER A 413 -13.14 16.02 -15.32
C SER A 413 -12.64 15.16 -14.18
N PHE A 414 -13.21 13.97 -14.01
CA PHE A 414 -12.62 12.99 -13.12
C PHE A 414 -11.25 12.52 -13.60
N VAL A 415 -10.41 12.11 -12.66
CA VAL A 415 -9.27 11.27 -13.00
C VAL A 415 -9.82 9.86 -13.26
N GLU A 416 -9.81 9.44 -14.51
CA GLU A 416 -10.28 8.10 -14.89
C GLU A 416 -9.23 7.03 -14.60
N ALA A 417 -9.69 5.81 -14.33
CA ALA A 417 -8.80 4.66 -14.20
C ALA A 417 -8.26 4.29 -15.58
N VAL A 418 -6.99 3.90 -15.64
CA VAL A 418 -6.37 3.44 -16.89
C VAL A 418 -6.41 1.92 -16.91
N ILE A 419 -7.12 1.33 -17.85
CA ILE A 419 -7.17 -0.13 -18.00
C ILE A 419 -6.22 -0.54 -19.12
N VAL A 420 -5.13 -1.21 -18.75
CA VAL A 420 -4.16 -1.72 -19.72
C VAL A 420 -4.70 -3.03 -20.30
N PRO A 421 -4.96 -3.11 -21.62
CA PRO A 421 -5.41 -4.35 -22.23
C PRO A 421 -4.36 -5.43 -22.04
N SER A 422 -4.73 -6.49 -21.32
CA SER A 422 -3.88 -7.67 -21.21
C SER A 422 -4.16 -8.61 -22.39
N ASN A 423 -3.15 -8.84 -23.24
CA ASN A 423 -3.18 -9.91 -24.24
C ASN A 423 -3.20 -11.32 -23.60
N LYS A 424 -2.97 -11.41 -22.28
CA LYS A 424 -3.21 -12.64 -21.53
C LYS A 424 -4.69 -12.66 -21.17
N THR A 425 -5.42 -13.61 -21.75
CA THR A 425 -6.76 -14.05 -21.37
C THR A 425 -6.74 -14.66 -19.95
N VAL A 426 -6.44 -13.83 -18.96
CA VAL A 426 -6.51 -14.15 -17.52
C VAL A 426 -7.94 -13.78 -17.11
N ALA A 427 -8.83 -14.62 -16.58
CA ALA A 427 -8.65 -15.95 -15.97
C ALA A 427 -9.58 -17.04 -16.53
N THR A 428 -9.03 -18.04 -17.25
CA THR A 428 -9.79 -19.23 -17.64
C THR A 428 -10.25 -20.03 -16.43
N TRP A 429 -9.40 -20.20 -15.40
CA TRP A 429 -9.73 -21.06 -14.27
C TRP A 429 -10.79 -20.44 -13.33
N TYR A 430 -10.66 -19.14 -13.01
CA TYR A 430 -11.55 -18.50 -12.03
C TYR A 430 -12.95 -18.36 -12.63
N SER A 431 -13.03 -17.90 -13.88
CA SER A 431 -14.29 -17.80 -14.59
C SER A 431 -14.93 -19.18 -14.83
N GLU A 432 -14.15 -20.22 -15.14
CA GLU A 432 -14.66 -21.59 -15.24
C GLU A 432 -15.14 -22.15 -13.89
N ALA A 433 -14.39 -21.90 -12.81
CA ALA A 433 -14.79 -22.31 -11.46
C ALA A 433 -16.07 -21.59 -11.01
N LEU A 434 -16.19 -20.30 -11.31
CA LEU A 434 -17.39 -19.51 -11.00
C LEU A 434 -18.61 -19.95 -11.83
N ALA A 435 -18.42 -20.26 -13.11
CA ALA A 435 -19.48 -20.83 -13.95
C ALA A 435 -19.97 -22.19 -13.41
N ALA A 436 -19.03 -23.05 -12.99
CA ALA A 436 -19.37 -24.33 -12.37
C ALA A 436 -20.10 -24.15 -11.03
N ALA A 437 -19.65 -23.21 -10.19
CA ALA A 437 -20.25 -22.94 -8.87
C ALA A 437 -21.64 -22.31 -8.96
N SER A 438 -21.88 -21.48 -9.98
CA SER A 438 -23.20 -20.90 -10.27
C SER A 438 -24.14 -21.85 -11.01
N ASN A 439 -23.69 -23.06 -11.37
CA ASN A 439 -24.42 -24.00 -12.24
C ASN A 439 -24.86 -23.35 -13.56
N SER A 440 -24.08 -22.39 -14.05
CA SER A 440 -24.34 -21.64 -15.29
C SER A 440 -23.48 -22.18 -16.44
N SER A 441 -24.08 -22.27 -17.63
CA SER A 441 -23.35 -22.61 -18.86
C SER A 441 -22.60 -21.41 -19.47
N SER A 442 -22.76 -20.19 -18.92
CA SER A 442 -22.03 -19.00 -19.34
C SER A 442 -21.62 -18.10 -18.16
N VAL A 443 -20.38 -17.60 -18.19
CA VAL A 443 -19.79 -16.71 -17.17
C VAL A 443 -20.55 -15.38 -17.10
N GLU A 444 -21.02 -14.88 -18.26
CA GLU A 444 -21.78 -13.63 -18.35
C GLU A 444 -23.10 -13.68 -17.57
N SER A 445 -23.81 -14.80 -17.51
CA SER A 445 -25.02 -14.91 -16.67
C SER A 445 -24.72 -14.98 -15.17
N ALA A 446 -23.53 -15.43 -14.77
CA ALA A 446 -23.12 -15.53 -13.36
C ALA A 446 -22.62 -14.19 -12.77
N MET A 447 -22.14 -13.28 -13.63
CA MET A 447 -21.58 -11.99 -13.19
C MET A 447 -22.59 -10.83 -13.23
N VAL A 448 -23.81 -11.04 -13.74
CA VAL A 448 -24.77 -9.96 -14.02
C VAL A 448 -25.81 -9.74 -12.91
N ASP A 449 -26.04 -10.69 -12.00
CA ASP A 449 -27.04 -10.55 -10.92
C ASP A 449 -26.43 -10.52 -9.50
N ALA A 450 -26.89 -9.57 -8.68
CA ALA A 450 -26.61 -9.46 -7.22
C ALA A 450 -27.44 -10.47 -6.43
N SER A 451 -27.59 -11.68 -6.96
CA SER A 451 -28.32 -12.72 -6.27
C SER A 451 -27.48 -13.26 -5.12
N GLN A 452 -28.16 -13.75 -4.09
CA GLN A 452 -27.51 -14.56 -3.07
C GLN A 452 -26.69 -15.69 -3.72
N ASP A 453 -27.19 -16.26 -4.83
CA ASP A 453 -26.53 -17.32 -5.59
C ASP A 453 -25.14 -16.92 -6.13
N SER A 454 -24.96 -15.66 -6.55
CA SER A 454 -23.65 -15.16 -7.02
C SER A 454 -22.64 -15.05 -5.88
N LEU A 455 -23.07 -14.56 -4.70
CA LEU A 455 -22.22 -14.49 -3.50
C LEU A 455 -21.84 -15.88 -3.00
N ASP A 456 -22.81 -16.77 -3.02
CA ASP A 456 -22.69 -18.19 -2.73
C ASP A 456 -21.66 -18.87 -3.66
N ALA A 457 -21.69 -18.57 -4.96
CA ALA A 457 -20.73 -19.11 -5.93
C ALA A 457 -19.31 -18.59 -5.66
N VAL A 458 -19.14 -17.28 -5.39
CA VAL A 458 -17.83 -16.70 -5.02
C VAL A 458 -17.27 -17.35 -3.76
N GLU A 459 -18.11 -17.54 -2.73
CA GLU A 459 -17.72 -18.25 -1.51
C GLU A 459 -17.29 -19.69 -1.79
N ASP A 460 -18.01 -20.42 -2.62
CA ASP A 460 -17.66 -21.80 -2.95
C ASP A 460 -16.31 -21.89 -3.69
N VAL A 461 -16.02 -20.95 -4.58
CA VAL A 461 -14.73 -20.88 -5.30
C VAL A 461 -13.57 -20.50 -4.37
N GLU A 462 -13.80 -19.66 -3.36
CA GLU A 462 -12.80 -19.41 -2.31
C GLU A 462 -12.49 -20.68 -1.52
N LYS A 463 -13.52 -21.46 -1.15
CA LYS A 463 -13.33 -22.76 -0.47
C LYS A 463 -12.50 -23.73 -1.30
N MET A 464 -12.78 -23.82 -2.61
CA MET A 464 -11.97 -24.62 -3.55
C MET A 464 -10.51 -24.15 -3.57
N THR A 465 -10.29 -22.83 -3.58
CA THR A 465 -8.95 -22.25 -3.59
C THR A 465 -8.19 -22.56 -2.31
N CYS A 466 -8.80 -22.36 -1.14
CA CYS A 466 -8.19 -22.73 0.15
C CYS A 466 -7.84 -24.23 0.20
N MET A 467 -8.73 -25.09 -0.30
CA MET A 467 -8.49 -26.54 -0.36
C MET A 467 -7.37 -26.89 -1.35
N PHE A 468 -7.30 -26.23 -2.51
CA PHE A 468 -6.19 -26.41 -3.44
C PHE A 468 -4.85 -26.02 -2.81
N TYR A 469 -4.79 -24.94 -2.03
CA TYR A 469 -3.59 -24.59 -1.28
C TYR A 469 -3.17 -25.69 -0.29
N ASP A 470 -4.15 -26.20 0.48
CA ASP A 470 -3.94 -27.28 1.45
C ASP A 470 -3.42 -28.57 0.81
N GLU A 471 -3.98 -28.94 -0.35
CA GLU A 471 -3.68 -30.19 -1.04
C GLU A 471 -2.44 -30.11 -1.95
N CYS A 472 -2.13 -28.93 -2.52
CA CYS A 472 -1.22 -28.82 -3.67
C CYS A 472 -0.14 -27.75 -3.55
N ARG A 473 -0.15 -26.89 -2.52
CA ARG A 473 0.80 -25.76 -2.34
C ARG A 473 1.43 -25.72 -0.94
N GLY A 474 1.62 -26.88 -0.32
CA GLY A 474 2.32 -26.99 0.97
C GLY A 474 1.49 -26.61 2.19
N GLY A 475 0.18 -26.37 2.04
CA GLY A 475 -0.70 -26.01 3.15
C GLY A 475 -1.20 -24.58 3.13
N VAL A 476 -2.06 -24.25 4.10
CA VAL A 476 -2.41 -22.87 4.46
C VAL A 476 -1.79 -22.55 5.80
N HIS A 477 -1.12 -21.40 5.89
CA HIS A 477 -0.47 -20.94 7.10
C HIS A 477 -1.33 -19.87 7.81
N ASP A 478 -1.46 -20.01 9.12
CA ASP A 478 -2.14 -19.05 9.99
C ASP A 478 -1.17 -17.96 10.47
N PHE A 479 -1.70 -16.93 11.12
CA PHE A 479 -0.89 -15.84 11.66
C PHE A 479 0.14 -16.33 12.68
N SER A 480 1.37 -15.83 12.55
CA SER A 480 2.43 -16.08 13.53
C SER A 480 2.12 -15.45 14.89
N ASP A 481 2.68 -16.00 15.97
CA ASP A 481 2.48 -15.49 17.33
C ASP A 481 2.91 -14.03 17.47
N ASN A 482 4.05 -13.65 16.86
CA ASN A 482 4.54 -12.28 16.85
C ASN A 482 3.53 -11.33 16.18
N PHE A 483 2.98 -11.72 15.03
CA PHE A 483 1.99 -10.91 14.32
C PHE A 483 0.71 -10.73 15.15
N ARG A 484 0.20 -11.81 15.76
CA ARG A 484 -0.97 -11.77 16.65
C ARG A 484 -0.77 -10.82 17.81
N GLN A 485 0.43 -10.83 18.40
CA GLN A 485 0.76 -9.94 19.51
C GLN A 485 0.83 -8.48 19.06
N SER A 486 1.46 -8.20 17.91
CA SER A 486 1.69 -6.82 17.45
C SER A 486 0.43 -6.15 16.89
N PHE A 487 -0.33 -6.85 16.03
CA PHE A 487 -1.53 -6.30 15.38
C PHE A 487 -2.83 -6.58 16.18
N HIS A 488 -2.73 -7.23 17.34
CA HIS A 488 -3.89 -7.69 18.11
C HIS A 488 -4.88 -8.54 17.28
N ALA A 489 -4.34 -9.28 16.30
CA ALA A 489 -5.15 -10.13 15.44
C ALA A 489 -5.75 -11.29 16.24
N ASN A 490 -7.07 -11.35 16.28
CA ASN A 490 -7.83 -12.41 16.96
C ASN A 490 -8.37 -13.42 15.94
N GLY A 491 -8.45 -14.69 16.33
CA GLY A 491 -8.92 -15.76 15.45
C GLY A 491 -7.91 -16.17 14.38
N SER A 492 -8.33 -17.02 13.46
CA SER A 492 -7.46 -17.56 12.40
C SER A 492 -7.62 -16.81 11.09
N SER A 493 -6.61 -16.88 10.22
CA SER A 493 -6.71 -16.38 8.85
C SER A 493 -7.93 -17.01 8.12
N PRO A 494 -8.51 -16.32 7.12
CA PRO A 494 -9.74 -16.77 6.48
C PRO A 494 -9.68 -18.21 5.97
N CYS A 495 -8.66 -18.58 5.19
CA CYS A 495 -8.53 -19.94 4.68
C CYS A 495 -8.25 -20.98 5.77
N THR A 496 -7.54 -20.64 6.85
CA THR A 496 -7.38 -21.55 8.00
C THR A 496 -8.74 -21.89 8.61
N SER A 497 -9.60 -20.87 8.79
CA SER A 497 -10.96 -21.04 9.31
C SER A 497 -11.84 -21.88 8.37
N ILE A 498 -11.77 -21.61 7.06
CA ILE A 498 -12.49 -22.35 6.02
C ILE A 498 -12.10 -23.84 6.04
N LEU A 499 -10.79 -24.13 6.03
CA LEU A 499 -10.30 -25.51 6.05
C LEU A 499 -10.69 -26.25 7.33
N ALA A 500 -10.62 -25.58 8.48
CA ALA A 500 -11.04 -26.17 9.74
C ALA A 500 -12.52 -26.56 9.71
N ASN A 501 -13.39 -25.71 9.15
CA ASN A 501 -14.82 -26.00 9.02
C ASN A 501 -15.10 -27.16 8.07
N ILE A 502 -14.41 -27.23 6.93
CA ILE A 502 -14.56 -28.33 5.97
C ILE A 502 -14.07 -29.65 6.57
N LYS A 503 -12.87 -29.65 7.17
CA LYS A 503 -12.28 -30.84 7.81
C LYS A 503 -13.11 -31.35 8.99
N SER A 504 -13.80 -30.46 9.72
CA SER A 504 -14.71 -30.83 10.80
C SER A 504 -16.12 -31.25 10.32
N GLY A 505 -16.43 -31.15 9.03
CA GLY A 505 -17.76 -31.40 8.48
C GLY A 505 -18.82 -30.34 8.82
N ARG A 506 -18.40 -29.15 9.30
CA ARG A 506 -19.29 -28.01 9.55
C ARG A 506 -19.64 -27.25 8.28
N ASP A 507 -18.83 -27.43 7.25
CA ASP A 507 -19.00 -26.81 5.93
C ASP A 507 -18.51 -27.78 4.85
N HIS A 508 -18.85 -27.52 3.59
CA HIS A 508 -18.42 -28.32 2.44
C HIS A 508 -18.38 -27.49 1.16
N ILE A 509 -17.58 -27.93 0.19
CA ILE A 509 -17.58 -27.39 -1.17
C ILE A 509 -18.78 -28.00 -1.90
N ARG A 510 -19.66 -27.15 -2.46
CA ARG A 510 -20.89 -27.57 -3.14
C ARG A 510 -20.65 -27.98 -4.58
N THR A 511 -19.67 -27.36 -5.24
CA THR A 511 -19.39 -27.58 -6.66
C THR A 511 -18.83 -28.98 -6.90
N PRO A 512 -19.52 -29.82 -7.70
CA PRO A 512 -19.06 -31.17 -8.00
C PRO A 512 -17.81 -31.13 -8.88
N ASN A 513 -16.91 -32.09 -8.69
CA ASN A 513 -15.69 -32.25 -9.50
C ASN A 513 -14.79 -31.02 -9.58
N TRP A 514 -14.87 -30.10 -8.60
CA TRP A 514 -14.10 -28.86 -8.60
C TRP A 514 -12.59 -29.07 -8.76
N ARG A 515 -12.03 -30.14 -8.19
CA ARG A 515 -10.60 -30.49 -8.33
C ARG A 515 -10.18 -30.61 -9.79
N SER A 516 -11.05 -31.20 -10.63
CA SER A 516 -10.76 -31.32 -12.06
C SER A 516 -10.73 -29.98 -12.78
N ILE A 517 -11.46 -28.97 -12.30
CA ILE A 517 -11.40 -27.61 -12.84
C ILE A 517 -10.02 -27.02 -12.54
N PHE A 518 -9.59 -27.05 -11.28
CA PHE A 518 -8.27 -26.53 -10.88
C PHE A 518 -7.14 -27.27 -11.60
N LEU A 519 -7.17 -28.60 -11.64
CA LEU A 519 -6.13 -29.43 -12.26
C LEU A 519 -6.04 -29.29 -13.80
N ARG A 520 -7.04 -28.70 -14.46
CA ARG A 520 -6.92 -28.31 -15.89
C ARG A 520 -5.99 -27.12 -16.10
N HIS A 521 -5.87 -26.24 -15.10
CA HIS A 521 -5.15 -24.97 -15.20
C HIS A 521 -3.90 -24.91 -14.31
N MET A 522 -3.87 -25.67 -13.23
CA MET A 522 -2.85 -25.64 -12.18
C MET A 522 -2.30 -27.05 -11.92
N LYS A 523 -1.01 -27.15 -11.57
CA LYS A 523 -0.37 -28.40 -11.16
C LYS A 523 -0.06 -28.39 -9.67
N CYS A 524 -0.15 -29.54 -9.01
CA CYS A 524 0.30 -29.69 -7.63
C CYS A 524 1.82 -29.89 -7.59
N ASP A 525 2.47 -29.44 -6.51
CA ASP A 525 3.92 -29.55 -6.36
C ASP A 525 4.42 -31.01 -6.33
N ASP A 526 3.61 -31.92 -5.80
CA ASP A 526 3.93 -33.35 -5.64
C ASP A 526 3.20 -34.29 -6.62
N ALA A 527 2.80 -33.79 -7.81
CA ALA A 527 2.01 -34.55 -8.80
C ALA A 527 2.83 -35.46 -9.73
#